data_AF-A0DAM9-F1
#
_entry.id   AF-A0DAM9-F1
#
_cell.length_a   1.000
_cell.length_b   1.000
_cell.length_c   1.000
_cell.angle_alpha   90.00
_cell.angle_beta   90.00
_cell.angle_gamma   90.00
#
_symmetry.space_group_name_H-M   'P 1'
#
loop_
_entity.id
_entity.type
_entity.pdbx_description
1 polymer ?
#
loop_
_entity_poly.entity_id
_entity_poly.type
_entity_poly.pdbx_seq_one_letter_code
_entity_poly.pdbx_strand_id
1 'polypeptide(L)'
;MSPKTNIPLFNLTQIIVGIVAFSQGVQHLADLSIQYLYKDDFHVSPSKMGVFVGLSQLPWIIKPIWGIVCDSFPILGSKRKAYIVFCGFLSFLGWQLMAYIGVDNVYVAVSLLIMISSSVCICNVVGEALMVEQCANDHAANNVSVFFGFKAAGGLISAYFSGMLLMYLTKKQIFMINSLFPLTMALLSLKLKETEQTQQSQNIKEVLSIFWKFFSNPKIYQPVLLILAFMMVPSSSSIMFYFYTEVLHFTPRFMGYLKFISCLGTLLAILLYRNYLKDVAFKNIFITTTVAFFFCYLTTIPLVTRMNVKWGIDDRFFCLGDSVILQFIGELNLLPILVYACKICPKNIEATMYAMLMATMNLGTFAGGQIGNLILYEMGINQQDYSKLYIFIALSSLFIILPLPWIHLINDKVMPQEQEQQSAQIEDIEEKQKLIAEAE
;
A
#
# COMPACT_ATOMS: atom_id res chain seq x y z
N MET A 1 -37.47 -27.61 -19.09
CA MET A 1 -36.96 -26.22 -19.02
C MET A 1 -35.93 -26.15 -17.91
N SER A 2 -34.64 -26.19 -18.25
CA SER A 2 -33.58 -25.98 -17.26
C SER A 2 -33.49 -24.48 -16.94
N PRO A 3 -33.27 -24.08 -15.68
CA PRO A 3 -33.00 -22.70 -15.36
C PRO A 3 -31.64 -22.36 -15.96
N LYS A 4 -31.62 -21.47 -16.95
CA LYS A 4 -30.38 -20.80 -17.37
C LYS A 4 -29.86 -20.06 -16.15
N THR A 5 -28.79 -20.59 -15.56
CA THR A 5 -27.89 -19.86 -14.67
C THR A 5 -27.35 -18.68 -15.45
N ASN A 6 -28.03 -17.54 -15.37
CA ASN A 6 -27.48 -16.25 -15.77
C ASN A 6 -26.31 -15.98 -14.81
N ILE A 7 -25.11 -16.40 -15.22
CA ILE A 7 -23.88 -15.84 -14.68
C ILE A 7 -23.99 -14.34 -14.94
N PRO A 8 -23.97 -13.46 -13.93
CA PRO A 8 -24.02 -12.03 -14.18
C PRO A 8 -22.78 -11.68 -14.98
N LEU A 9 -22.94 -11.39 -16.27
CA LEU A 9 -21.85 -10.83 -17.07
C LEU A 9 -21.44 -9.52 -16.40
N PHE A 10 -20.18 -9.42 -16.01
CA PHE A 10 -19.61 -8.18 -15.49
C PHE A 10 -19.91 -7.04 -16.46
N ASN A 11 -20.44 -5.93 -15.94
CA ASN A 11 -20.59 -4.72 -16.73
C ASN A 11 -19.20 -4.24 -17.17
N LEU A 12 -19.08 -3.61 -18.34
CA LEU A 12 -17.82 -3.12 -18.89
C LEU A 12 -17.05 -2.25 -17.88
N THR A 13 -17.77 -1.45 -17.10
CA THR A 13 -17.21 -0.61 -16.03
C THR A 13 -16.60 -1.43 -14.89
N GLN A 14 -17.21 -2.57 -14.51
CA GLN A 14 -16.66 -3.50 -13.51
C GLN A 14 -15.39 -4.19 -14.02
N ILE A 15 -15.36 -4.54 -15.32
CA ILE A 15 -14.18 -5.10 -15.97
C ILE A 15 -13.01 -4.12 -15.93
N ILE A 16 -13.28 -2.83 -16.24
CA ILE A 16 -12.26 -1.77 -16.20
C ILE A 16 -11.75 -1.56 -14.78
N VAL A 17 -12.65 -1.44 -13.79
CA VAL A 17 -12.30 -1.31 -12.37
C VAL A 17 -11.47 -2.51 -11.89
N GLY A 18 -11.84 -3.73 -12.27
CA GLY A 18 -11.08 -4.94 -11.98
C GLY A 18 -9.68 -4.95 -12.61
N ILE A 19 -9.54 -4.46 -13.85
CA ILE A 19 -8.24 -4.35 -14.53
C ILE A 19 -7.34 -3.29 -13.90
N VAL A 20 -7.90 -2.15 -13.47
CA VAL A 20 -7.14 -1.14 -12.72
C VAL A 20 -6.60 -1.76 -11.42
N ALA A 21 -7.45 -2.48 -10.69
CA ALA A 21 -7.06 -3.17 -9.46
C ALA A 21 -5.99 -4.24 -9.71
N PHE A 22 -6.18 -5.04 -10.76
CA PHE A 22 -5.23 -6.07 -11.17
C PHE A 22 -3.87 -5.49 -11.57
N SER A 23 -3.87 -4.42 -12.38
CA SER A 23 -2.66 -3.71 -12.80
C SER A 23 -1.87 -3.18 -11.60
N GLN A 24 -2.56 -2.64 -10.58
CA GLN A 24 -1.93 -2.26 -9.32
C GLN A 24 -1.32 -3.47 -8.60
N GLY A 25 -2.04 -4.59 -8.50
CA GLY A 25 -1.51 -5.80 -7.90
C GLY A 25 -0.23 -6.28 -8.60
N VAL A 26 -0.25 -6.25 -9.94
CA VAL A 26 0.85 -6.71 -10.79
C VAL A 26 2.08 -5.78 -10.76
N GLN A 27 1.93 -4.53 -10.33
CA GLN A 27 3.05 -3.58 -10.23
C GLN A 27 4.25 -4.14 -9.46
N HIS A 28 4.01 -4.94 -8.41
CA HIS A 28 5.04 -5.55 -7.56
C HIS A 28 5.92 -6.58 -8.29
N LEU A 29 5.54 -7.00 -9.50
CA LEU A 29 6.30 -7.95 -10.31
C LEU A 29 7.72 -7.44 -10.59
N ALA A 30 7.87 -6.12 -10.77
CA ALA A 30 9.15 -5.48 -11.07
C ALA A 30 10.01 -5.19 -9.83
N ASP A 31 9.48 -5.32 -8.62
CA ASP A 31 10.16 -4.88 -7.39
C ASP A 31 11.51 -5.57 -7.17
N LEU A 32 11.57 -6.89 -7.33
CA LEU A 32 12.83 -7.62 -7.21
C LEU A 32 13.80 -7.19 -8.32
N SER A 33 13.32 -7.01 -9.55
CA SER A 33 14.14 -6.54 -10.66
C SER A 33 14.75 -5.16 -10.38
N ILE A 34 13.99 -4.25 -9.77
CA ILE A 34 14.47 -2.93 -9.34
C ILE A 34 15.51 -3.07 -8.23
N GLN A 35 15.28 -3.94 -7.24
CA GLN A 35 16.24 -4.16 -6.15
C GLN A 35 17.56 -4.75 -6.70
N TYR A 36 17.49 -5.77 -7.55
CA TYR A 36 18.68 -6.31 -8.20
C TYR A 36 19.33 -5.31 -9.15
N LEU A 37 18.58 -4.41 -9.81
CA LEU A 37 19.15 -3.34 -10.63
C LEU A 37 20.01 -2.39 -9.80
N TYR A 38 19.47 -1.88 -8.69
CA TYR A 38 20.21 -0.98 -7.80
C TYR A 38 21.45 -1.65 -7.19
N LYS A 39 21.35 -2.94 -6.87
CA LYS A 39 22.42 -3.70 -6.24
C LYS A 39 23.49 -4.15 -7.23
N ASP A 40 23.12 -4.91 -8.25
CA ASP A 40 24.05 -5.63 -9.10
C ASP A 40 24.55 -4.77 -10.27
N ASP A 41 23.71 -3.89 -10.82
CA ASP A 41 24.08 -3.08 -11.99
C ASP A 41 24.56 -1.67 -11.58
N PHE A 42 23.90 -1.03 -10.61
CA PHE A 42 24.30 0.30 -10.13
C PHE A 42 25.25 0.30 -8.93
N HIS A 43 25.46 -0.84 -8.28
CA HIS A 43 26.34 -0.99 -7.12
C HIS A 43 26.07 0.02 -5.99
N VAL A 44 24.80 0.35 -5.78
CA VAL A 44 24.36 1.33 -4.79
C VAL A 44 24.42 0.71 -3.40
N SER A 45 24.84 1.45 -2.36
CA SER A 45 24.83 0.91 -1.00
C SER A 45 23.39 0.67 -0.48
N PRO A 46 23.17 -0.21 0.52
CA PRO A 46 21.83 -0.56 0.99
C PRO A 46 21.01 0.66 1.46
N SER A 47 21.61 1.57 2.23
CA SER A 47 20.93 2.78 2.71
C SER A 47 20.54 3.71 1.55
N LYS A 48 21.40 3.85 0.53
CA LYS A 48 21.10 4.66 -0.66
C LYS A 48 20.00 4.03 -1.51
N MET A 49 20.01 2.69 -1.66
CA MET A 49 18.92 1.97 -2.34
C MET A 49 17.59 2.23 -1.63
N GLY A 50 17.57 2.14 -0.30
CA GLY A 50 16.36 2.41 0.48
C GLY A 50 15.83 3.83 0.31
N VAL A 51 16.73 4.82 0.20
CA VAL A 51 16.35 6.22 -0.12
C VAL A 51 15.75 6.29 -1.52
N PHE A 52 16.39 5.72 -2.54
CA PHE A 52 15.90 5.76 -3.92
C PHE A 52 14.54 5.08 -4.10
N VAL A 53 14.37 3.88 -3.54
CA VAL A 53 13.08 3.17 -3.54
C VAL A 53 12.02 3.98 -2.78
N GLY A 54 12.38 4.58 -1.64
CA GLY A 54 11.49 5.44 -0.88
C GLY A 54 11.03 6.68 -1.66
N LEU A 55 11.93 7.35 -2.37
CA LEU A 55 11.60 8.50 -3.22
C LEU A 55 10.57 8.14 -4.30
N SER A 56 10.69 6.95 -4.88
CA SER A 56 9.69 6.44 -5.83
C SER A 56 8.31 6.22 -5.21
N GLN A 57 8.17 6.15 -3.88
CA GLN A 57 6.90 5.96 -3.18
C GLN A 57 6.21 7.26 -2.75
N LEU A 58 6.87 8.43 -2.88
CA LEU A 58 6.30 9.73 -2.52
C LEU A 58 4.89 10.00 -3.10
N PRO A 59 4.58 9.63 -4.36
CA PRO A 59 3.24 9.88 -4.90
C PRO A 59 2.11 9.17 -4.15
N TRP A 60 2.39 8.07 -3.44
CA TRP A 60 1.42 7.30 -2.66
C TRP A 60 1.06 7.96 -1.33
N ILE A 61 1.90 8.88 -0.84
CA ILE A 61 1.70 9.65 0.39
C ILE A 61 0.69 10.78 0.14
N ILE A 62 0.81 11.45 -1.01
CA ILE A 62 -0.04 12.58 -1.39
C ILE A 62 -1.31 12.15 -2.16
N LYS A 63 -1.73 10.90 -1.99
CA LYS A 63 -2.96 10.34 -2.60
C LYS A 63 -4.20 11.23 -2.47
N PRO A 64 -4.52 11.81 -1.29
CA PRO A 64 -5.70 12.67 -1.15
C PRO A 64 -5.65 13.89 -2.09
N ILE A 65 -4.46 14.42 -2.35
CA ILE A 65 -4.27 15.55 -3.26
C ILE A 65 -4.61 15.13 -4.69
N TRP A 66 -4.18 13.93 -5.12
CA TRP A 66 -4.53 13.41 -6.44
C TRP A 66 -6.04 13.23 -6.62
N GLY A 67 -6.77 12.83 -5.56
CA GLY A 67 -8.23 12.75 -5.58
C GLY A 67 -8.87 14.10 -5.87
N ILE A 68 -8.49 15.12 -5.09
CA ILE A 68 -8.99 16.49 -5.28
C ILE A 68 -8.66 17.02 -6.68
N VAL A 69 -7.45 16.77 -7.19
CA VAL A 69 -7.04 17.19 -8.54
C VAL A 69 -7.91 16.53 -9.61
N CYS A 70 -8.14 15.21 -9.53
CA CYS A 70 -8.94 14.50 -10.52
C CYS A 70 -10.42 14.90 -10.49
N ASP A 71 -10.93 15.27 -9.31
CA ASP A 71 -12.31 15.74 -9.14
C ASP A 71 -12.51 17.18 -9.62
N SER A 72 -11.50 18.03 -9.44
CA SER A 72 -11.56 19.48 -9.74
C SER A 72 -11.23 19.83 -11.19
N PHE A 73 -10.37 19.04 -11.85
CA PHE A 73 -9.84 19.35 -13.18
C PHE A 73 -10.19 18.26 -14.21
N PRO A 74 -11.35 18.31 -14.88
CA PRO A 74 -11.64 17.37 -15.94
C PRO A 74 -10.67 17.56 -17.13
N ILE A 75 -10.08 16.46 -17.60
CA ILE A 75 -9.22 16.46 -18.79
C ILE A 75 -10.09 16.12 -20.00
N LEU A 76 -10.11 16.98 -21.03
CA LEU A 76 -10.92 16.79 -22.24
C LEU A 76 -12.42 16.58 -21.95
N GLY A 77 -12.96 17.26 -20.91
CA GLY A 77 -14.36 17.13 -20.49
C GLY A 77 -14.67 15.85 -19.69
N SER A 78 -13.68 14.98 -19.46
CA SER A 78 -13.79 13.71 -18.74
C SER A 78 -13.08 13.76 -17.38
N LYS A 79 -13.72 13.22 -16.33
CA LYS A 79 -13.16 13.21 -14.97
C LYS A 79 -12.39 11.93 -14.62
N ARG A 80 -12.61 10.80 -15.32
CA ARG A 80 -11.98 9.51 -14.97
C ARG A 80 -11.28 8.87 -16.16
N LYS A 81 -11.97 8.72 -17.30
CA LYS A 81 -11.50 8.09 -18.53
C LYS A 81 -10.22 8.74 -19.03
N ALA A 82 -10.22 10.07 -19.18
CA ALA A 82 -9.04 10.77 -19.69
C ALA A 82 -7.83 10.57 -18.78
N TYR A 83 -8.02 10.59 -17.46
CA TYR A 83 -6.96 10.32 -16.49
C TYR A 83 -6.42 8.89 -16.59
N ILE A 84 -7.28 7.86 -16.61
CA ILE A 84 -6.82 6.47 -16.69
C ILE A 84 -6.08 6.21 -18.01
N VAL A 85 -6.59 6.73 -19.13
CA VAL A 85 -5.95 6.57 -20.43
C VAL A 85 -4.61 7.29 -20.48
N PHE A 86 -4.55 8.56 -20.08
CA PHE A 86 -3.34 9.36 -20.10
C PHE A 86 -2.26 8.79 -19.16
N CYS A 87 -2.60 8.59 -17.88
CA CYS A 87 -1.65 8.05 -16.90
C CYS A 87 -1.28 6.59 -17.21
N GLY A 88 -2.19 5.77 -17.73
CA GLY A 88 -1.89 4.42 -18.17
C GLY A 88 -0.88 4.39 -19.32
N PHE A 89 -1.04 5.28 -20.32
CA PHE A 89 -0.08 5.41 -21.41
C PHE A 89 1.27 6.00 -20.95
N LEU A 90 1.24 6.99 -20.04
CA LEU A 90 2.45 7.56 -19.45
C LEU A 90 3.24 6.52 -18.66
N SER A 91 2.55 5.64 -17.91
CA SER A 91 3.17 4.51 -17.22
C SER A 91 3.73 3.47 -18.19
N PHE A 92 3.03 3.16 -19.29
CA PHE A 92 3.57 2.30 -20.35
C PHE A 92 4.87 2.84 -20.92
N LEU A 93 4.89 4.13 -21.31
CA LEU A 93 6.10 4.79 -21.81
C LEU A 93 7.20 4.80 -20.74
N GLY A 94 6.85 5.06 -19.48
CA GLY A 94 7.80 5.03 -18.36
C GLY A 94 8.49 3.68 -18.22
N TRP A 95 7.74 2.58 -18.25
CA TRP A 95 8.31 1.23 -18.18
C TRP A 95 9.14 0.85 -19.41
N GLN A 96 8.73 1.29 -20.60
CA GLN A 96 9.52 1.11 -21.82
C GLN A 96 10.84 1.88 -21.74
N LEU A 97 10.80 3.16 -21.38
CA LEU A 97 12.00 3.97 -21.15
C LEU A 97 12.89 3.38 -20.04
N MET A 98 12.29 2.81 -19.00
CA MET A 98 13.02 2.12 -17.94
C MET A 98 13.79 0.92 -18.50
N ALA A 99 13.22 0.17 -19.44
CA ALA A 99 13.87 -0.96 -20.08
C ALA A 99 15.02 -0.56 -21.02
N TYR A 100 14.89 0.57 -21.72
CA TYR A 100 15.90 1.00 -22.70
C TYR A 100 17.02 1.86 -22.11
N ILE A 101 16.67 2.89 -21.35
CA ILE A 101 17.61 3.93 -20.86
C ILE A 101 17.75 3.86 -19.34
N GLY A 102 16.66 3.50 -18.64
CA GLY A 102 16.64 3.47 -17.17
C GLY A 102 17.57 2.42 -16.56
N VAL A 103 17.98 1.39 -17.31
CA VAL A 103 18.93 0.37 -16.82
C VAL A 103 20.36 0.88 -16.76
N ASP A 104 20.69 1.95 -17.47
CA ASP A 104 22.08 2.39 -17.64
C ASP A 104 22.47 3.52 -16.67
N ASN A 105 21.50 4.23 -16.06
CA ASN A 105 21.76 5.34 -15.15
C ASN A 105 20.79 5.38 -13.95
N VAL A 106 21.35 5.38 -12.74
CA VAL A 106 20.60 5.37 -11.49
C VAL A 106 19.65 6.56 -11.31
N TYR A 107 20.04 7.77 -11.74
CA TYR A 107 19.21 8.97 -11.59
C TYR A 107 18.06 8.97 -12.58
N VAL A 108 18.30 8.45 -13.80
CA VAL A 108 17.25 8.26 -14.81
C VAL A 108 16.27 7.16 -14.36
N ALA A 109 16.77 6.07 -13.76
CA ALA A 109 15.93 5.05 -13.15
C ALA A 109 14.99 5.65 -12.09
N VAL A 110 15.53 6.41 -11.13
CA VAL A 110 14.74 7.01 -10.05
C VAL A 110 13.69 7.98 -10.59
N SER A 111 14.04 8.84 -11.55
CA SER A 111 13.09 9.80 -12.13
C SER A 111 11.95 9.10 -12.89
N LEU A 112 12.28 8.07 -13.68
CA LEU A 112 11.28 7.25 -14.37
C LEU A 112 10.39 6.48 -13.39
N LEU A 113 10.95 5.93 -12.30
CA LEU A 113 10.17 5.24 -11.27
C LEU A 113 9.22 6.20 -10.52
N ILE A 114 9.63 7.44 -10.25
CA ILE A 114 8.74 8.47 -9.69
C ILE A 114 7.60 8.79 -10.66
N MET A 115 7.90 8.94 -11.95
CA MET A 115 6.90 9.20 -12.99
C MET A 115 5.90 8.05 -13.13
N ILE A 116 6.40 6.80 -13.18
CA ILE A 116 5.59 5.58 -13.21
C ILE A 116 4.69 5.51 -11.96
N SER A 117 5.29 5.69 -10.78
CA SER A 117 4.58 5.62 -9.49
C SER A 117 3.49 6.68 -9.38
N SER A 118 3.74 7.91 -9.86
CA SER A 118 2.74 8.98 -9.91
C SER A 118 1.57 8.61 -10.84
N SER A 119 1.89 8.07 -12.01
CA SER A 119 0.89 7.66 -13.00
C SER A 119 0.00 6.54 -12.47
N VAL A 120 0.59 5.50 -11.89
CA VAL A 120 -0.16 4.38 -11.31
C VAL A 120 -0.96 4.82 -10.09
N CYS A 121 -0.42 5.72 -9.26
CA CYS A 121 -1.13 6.28 -8.12
C CYS A 121 -2.41 7.03 -8.55
N ILE A 122 -2.32 7.88 -9.58
CA ILE A 122 -3.48 8.58 -10.13
C ILE A 122 -4.50 7.59 -10.69
N CYS A 123 -4.07 6.60 -11.48
CA CYS A 123 -4.97 5.55 -11.98
C CYS A 123 -5.67 4.79 -10.84
N ASN A 124 -4.96 4.52 -9.74
CA ASN A 124 -5.53 3.86 -8.56
C ASN A 124 -6.60 4.72 -7.90
N VAL A 125 -6.32 6.00 -7.65
CA VAL A 125 -7.28 6.93 -7.03
C VAL A 125 -8.55 7.05 -7.88
N VAL A 126 -8.38 7.19 -9.20
CA VAL A 126 -9.50 7.27 -10.14
C VAL A 126 -10.29 5.95 -10.22
N GLY A 127 -9.59 4.80 -10.19
CA GLY A 127 -10.21 3.48 -10.15
C GLY A 127 -11.00 3.20 -8.87
N GLU A 128 -10.48 3.63 -7.72
CA GLU A 128 -11.17 3.58 -6.43
C GLU A 128 -12.43 4.47 -6.44
N ALA A 129 -12.35 5.69 -7.00
CA ALA A 129 -13.52 6.55 -7.16
C ALA A 129 -14.61 5.92 -8.06
N LEU A 130 -14.22 5.35 -9.21
CA LEU A 130 -15.14 4.63 -10.09
C LEU A 130 -15.79 3.41 -9.41
N MET A 131 -15.05 2.71 -8.55
CA MET A 131 -15.60 1.62 -7.75
C MET A 131 -16.67 2.13 -6.78
N VAL A 132 -16.40 3.23 -6.06
CA VAL A 132 -17.37 3.84 -5.14
C VAL A 132 -18.62 4.32 -5.86
N GLU A 133 -18.48 4.98 -7.02
CA GLU A 133 -19.62 5.43 -7.83
C GLU A 133 -20.53 4.26 -8.27
N GLN A 134 -19.95 3.10 -8.59
CA GLN A 134 -20.74 1.89 -8.91
C GLN A 134 -21.43 1.27 -7.70
N CYS A 135 -20.92 1.50 -6.50
CA CYS A 135 -21.51 1.00 -5.26
C CYS A 135 -22.76 1.77 -4.83
N ALA A 136 -22.99 2.97 -5.37
CA ALA A 136 -24.23 3.71 -5.14
C ALA A 136 -25.47 3.02 -5.75
N ASN A 137 -25.27 2.09 -6.69
CA ASN A 137 -26.30 1.20 -7.21
C ASN A 137 -26.30 -0.12 -6.42
N ASP A 138 -27.45 -0.81 -6.28
CA ASP A 138 -27.82 -1.95 -5.38
C ASP A 138 -26.82 -3.13 -5.13
N HIS A 139 -25.57 -3.08 -5.59
CA HIS A 139 -24.53 -4.12 -5.50
C HIS A 139 -23.18 -3.64 -4.90
N ALA A 140 -23.20 -2.69 -3.96
CA ALA A 140 -22.00 -2.13 -3.31
C ALA A 140 -20.98 -3.17 -2.82
N ALA A 141 -21.41 -4.09 -1.97
CA ALA A 141 -20.52 -5.06 -1.34
C ALA A 141 -19.84 -6.00 -2.35
N ASN A 142 -20.53 -6.35 -3.44
CA ASN A 142 -20.00 -7.21 -4.48
C ASN A 142 -18.91 -6.50 -5.30
N ASN A 143 -19.13 -5.23 -5.66
CA ASN A 143 -18.18 -4.44 -6.45
C ASN A 143 -16.85 -4.20 -5.71
N VAL A 144 -16.92 -3.89 -4.41
CA VAL A 144 -15.74 -3.72 -3.54
C VAL A 144 -14.95 -5.03 -3.44
N SER A 145 -15.66 -6.14 -3.18
CA SER A 145 -15.03 -7.45 -3.04
C SER A 145 -14.32 -7.88 -4.32
N VAL A 146 -14.92 -7.61 -5.49
CA VAL A 146 -14.33 -7.89 -6.80
C VAL A 146 -13.07 -7.05 -7.02
N PHE A 147 -13.09 -5.74 -6.72
CA PHE A 147 -11.93 -4.86 -6.87
C PHE A 147 -10.73 -5.35 -6.05
N PHE A 148 -10.91 -5.56 -4.75
CA PHE A 148 -9.84 -6.04 -3.88
C PHE A 148 -9.42 -7.48 -4.22
N GLY A 149 -10.35 -8.31 -4.70
CA GLY A 149 -10.05 -9.66 -5.19
C GLY A 149 -9.11 -9.65 -6.40
N PHE A 150 -9.37 -8.82 -7.41
CA PHE A 150 -8.48 -8.67 -8.57
C PHE A 150 -7.11 -8.11 -8.19
N LYS A 151 -7.06 -7.14 -7.28
CA LYS A 151 -5.82 -6.61 -6.72
C LYS A 151 -5.00 -7.69 -6.02
N ALA A 152 -5.63 -8.49 -5.16
CA ALA A 152 -4.98 -9.57 -4.45
C ALA A 152 -4.46 -10.66 -5.41
N ALA A 153 -5.24 -11.01 -6.44
CA ALA A 153 -4.82 -11.95 -7.47
C ALA A 153 -3.55 -11.46 -8.22
N GLY A 154 -3.52 -10.18 -8.64
CA GLY A 154 -2.34 -9.58 -9.27
C GLY A 154 -1.11 -9.56 -8.33
N GLY A 155 -1.33 -9.28 -7.04
CA GLY A 155 -0.28 -9.32 -6.02
C GLY A 155 0.30 -10.71 -5.81
N LEU A 156 -0.54 -11.75 -5.75
CA LEU A 156 -0.10 -13.15 -5.61
C LEU A 156 0.69 -13.64 -6.83
N ILE A 157 0.22 -13.31 -8.04
CA ILE A 157 0.93 -13.60 -9.28
C ILE A 157 2.30 -12.92 -9.25
N SER A 158 2.37 -11.66 -8.86
CA SER A 158 3.64 -10.93 -8.74
C SER A 158 4.57 -11.56 -7.72
N ALA A 159 4.07 -11.92 -6.54
CA ALA A 159 4.88 -12.53 -5.50
C ALA A 159 5.53 -13.82 -5.98
N TYR A 160 4.79 -14.68 -6.68
CA TYR A 160 5.30 -15.94 -7.23
C TYR A 160 6.26 -15.74 -8.42
N PHE A 161 5.88 -14.91 -9.39
CA PHE A 161 6.62 -14.77 -10.64
C PHE A 161 7.80 -13.80 -10.58
N SER A 162 7.79 -12.81 -9.68
CA SER A 162 8.83 -11.75 -9.60
C SER A 162 10.24 -12.32 -9.50
N GLY A 163 10.46 -13.32 -8.64
CA GLY A 163 11.75 -13.98 -8.48
C GLY A 163 12.06 -15.01 -9.57
N MET A 164 11.03 -15.70 -10.07
CA MET A 164 11.19 -16.74 -11.08
C MET A 164 11.56 -16.16 -12.45
N LEU A 165 10.95 -15.05 -12.86
CA LEU A 165 11.25 -14.41 -14.14
C LEU A 165 12.70 -13.96 -14.22
N LEU A 166 13.30 -13.50 -13.11
CA LEU A 166 14.72 -13.11 -13.05
C LEU A 166 15.71 -14.25 -13.29
N MET A 167 15.27 -15.52 -13.20
CA MET A 167 16.13 -16.67 -13.52
C MET A 167 16.25 -16.92 -15.03
N TYR A 168 15.27 -16.47 -15.82
CA TYR A 168 15.15 -16.79 -17.24
C TYR A 168 15.17 -15.56 -18.14
N LEU A 169 14.83 -14.39 -17.60
CA LEU A 169 14.70 -13.14 -18.32
C LEU A 169 15.62 -12.07 -17.73
N THR A 170 16.06 -11.18 -18.61
CA THR A 170 16.79 -9.98 -18.20
C THR A 170 15.86 -8.97 -17.52
N LYS A 171 16.42 -8.07 -16.70
CA LYS A 171 15.69 -6.96 -16.06
C LYS A 171 14.95 -6.10 -17.09
N LYS A 172 15.59 -5.84 -18.24
CA LYS A 172 15.01 -5.13 -19.40
C LYS A 172 13.71 -5.81 -19.89
N GLN A 173 13.75 -7.12 -20.12
CA GLN A 173 12.57 -7.88 -20.55
C GLN A 173 11.46 -7.85 -19.50
N ILE A 174 11.79 -7.92 -18.21
CA ILE A 174 10.79 -7.84 -17.13
C ILE A 174 10.11 -6.46 -17.12
N PHE A 175 10.86 -5.37 -17.29
CA PHE A 175 10.27 -4.03 -17.41
C PHE A 175 9.38 -3.90 -18.65
N MET A 176 9.77 -4.49 -19.78
CA MET A 176 8.92 -4.54 -20.98
C MET A 176 7.63 -5.31 -20.75
N ILE A 177 7.68 -6.48 -20.10
CA ILE A 177 6.49 -7.24 -19.73
C ILE A 177 5.60 -6.42 -18.79
N ASN A 178 6.19 -5.74 -17.80
CA ASN A 178 5.46 -4.93 -16.85
C ASN A 178 4.73 -3.75 -17.51
N SER A 179 5.27 -3.21 -18.62
CA SER A 179 4.62 -2.13 -19.39
C SER A 179 3.29 -2.55 -20.04
N LEU A 180 3.08 -3.86 -20.28
CA LEU A 180 1.87 -4.35 -20.94
C LEU A 180 0.62 -4.17 -20.06
N PHE A 181 0.75 -4.19 -18.73
CA PHE A 181 -0.39 -4.04 -17.82
C PHE A 181 -0.96 -2.62 -17.84
N PRO A 182 -0.17 -1.54 -17.69
CA PRO A 182 -0.67 -0.18 -17.91
C PRO A 182 -1.22 0.08 -19.32
N LEU A 183 -0.63 -0.52 -20.36
CA LEU A 183 -1.11 -0.37 -21.74
C LEU A 183 -2.49 -0.99 -21.92
N THR A 184 -2.68 -2.23 -21.48
CA THR A 184 -3.98 -2.92 -21.54
C THR A 184 -5.05 -2.18 -20.74
N MET A 185 -4.70 -1.68 -19.55
CA MET A 185 -5.56 -0.80 -18.75
C MET A 185 -5.97 0.46 -19.53
N ALA A 186 -5.03 1.16 -20.16
CA ALA A 186 -5.32 2.36 -20.96
C ALA A 186 -6.24 2.05 -22.16
N LEU A 187 -5.95 1.00 -22.92
CA LEU A 187 -6.72 0.62 -24.11
C LEU A 187 -8.16 0.22 -23.78
N LEU A 188 -8.37 -0.53 -22.70
CA LEU A 188 -9.71 -0.95 -22.29
C LEU A 188 -10.52 0.22 -21.71
N SER A 189 -9.85 1.16 -21.05
CA SER A 189 -10.48 2.37 -20.52
C SER A 189 -10.98 3.32 -21.61
N LEU A 190 -10.50 3.21 -22.86
CA LEU A 190 -11.07 3.95 -24.00
C LEU A 190 -12.56 3.64 -24.22
N LYS A 191 -13.03 2.46 -23.83
CA LYS A 191 -14.44 2.05 -23.94
C LYS A 191 -15.31 2.53 -22.78
N LEU A 192 -14.72 3.16 -21.76
CA LEU A 192 -15.46 3.77 -20.67
C LEU A 192 -16.36 4.87 -21.25
N LYS A 193 -17.66 4.76 -20.99
CA LYS A 193 -18.64 5.82 -21.26
C LYS A 193 -18.78 6.63 -19.98
N GLU A 194 -18.47 7.92 -20.08
CA GLU A 194 -18.75 8.87 -19.02
C GLU A 194 -19.94 9.71 -19.40
N THR A 195 -20.81 9.97 -18.43
CA THR A 195 -21.79 11.03 -18.53
C THR A 195 -21.02 12.34 -18.32
N GLU A 196 -21.03 13.22 -19.32
CA GLU A 196 -20.48 14.56 -19.18
C GLU A 196 -21.17 15.25 -18.00
N GLN A 197 -20.40 15.56 -16.95
CA GLN A 197 -20.89 16.34 -15.82
C GLN A 197 -20.61 17.81 -16.07
N THR A 198 -21.63 18.64 -15.93
CA THR A 198 -21.54 20.09 -15.94
C THR A 198 -20.51 20.56 -14.91
N GLN A 199 -19.67 21.53 -15.30
CA GLN A 199 -18.62 22.10 -14.46
C GLN A 199 -19.20 22.74 -13.19
N GLN A 200 -19.30 21.99 -12.09
CA GLN A 200 -19.23 22.57 -10.76
C GLN A 200 -17.77 22.48 -10.31
N SER A 201 -17.02 23.56 -10.55
CA SER A 201 -15.71 23.74 -9.93
C SER A 201 -15.93 23.88 -8.43
N GLN A 202 -15.79 22.79 -7.69
CA GLN A 202 -15.75 22.88 -6.24
C GLN A 202 -14.55 23.74 -5.85
N ASN A 203 -14.77 24.70 -4.95
CA ASN A 203 -13.70 25.57 -4.49
C ASN A 203 -12.70 24.72 -3.68
N ILE A 204 -11.50 24.48 -4.23
CA ILE A 204 -10.46 23.64 -3.61
C ILE A 204 -10.20 24.08 -2.17
N LYS A 205 -10.27 25.39 -1.89
CA LYS A 205 -10.07 25.92 -0.52
C LYS A 205 -11.15 25.44 0.45
N GLU A 206 -12.39 25.34 0.01
CA GLU A 206 -13.51 24.86 0.83
C GLU A 206 -13.38 23.36 1.13
N VAL A 207 -13.08 22.55 0.11
CA VAL A 207 -12.82 21.11 0.27
C VAL A 207 -11.65 20.87 1.23
N LEU A 208 -10.56 21.63 1.08
CA LEU A 208 -9.39 21.52 1.94
C LEU A 208 -9.68 22.01 3.38
N SER A 209 -10.54 23.02 3.54
CA SER A 209 -10.99 23.50 4.85
C SER A 209 -11.85 22.48 5.58
N ILE A 210 -12.79 21.83 4.88
CA ILE A 210 -13.63 20.75 5.42
C ILE A 210 -12.75 19.58 5.85
N PHE A 211 -11.82 19.15 4.97
CA PHE A 211 -10.87 18.10 5.29
C PHE A 211 -10.03 18.42 6.54
N TRP A 212 -9.53 19.65 6.67
CA TRP A 212 -8.74 20.06 7.83
C TRP A 212 -9.55 20.12 9.12
N LYS A 213 -10.79 20.63 9.08
CA LYS A 213 -11.70 20.65 10.24
C LYS A 213 -12.02 19.24 10.72
N PHE A 214 -12.26 18.33 9.78
CA PHE A 214 -12.52 16.94 10.06
C PHE A 214 -11.30 16.24 10.69
N PHE A 215 -10.10 16.47 10.16
CA PHE A 215 -8.87 15.95 10.75
C PHE A 215 -8.56 16.53 12.13
N SER A 216 -8.92 17.78 12.38
CA SER A 216 -8.69 18.44 13.67
C SER A 216 -9.50 17.84 14.83
N ASN A 217 -10.43 16.92 14.54
CA ASN A 217 -11.19 16.22 15.56
C ASN A 217 -10.30 15.25 16.35
N PRO A 218 -10.20 15.39 17.69
CA PRO A 218 -9.38 14.51 18.54
C PRO A 218 -9.71 13.04 18.42
N LYS A 219 -10.97 12.69 18.16
CA LYS A 219 -11.40 11.30 18.00
C LYS A 219 -10.87 10.65 16.72
N ILE A 220 -10.43 11.45 15.74
CA ILE A 220 -9.91 10.99 14.44
C ILE A 220 -8.39 11.06 14.41
N TYR A 221 -7.78 12.21 14.75
CA TYR A 221 -6.33 12.32 14.64
C TYR A 221 -5.58 11.45 15.66
N GLN A 222 -6.16 11.17 16.84
CA GLN A 222 -5.49 10.33 17.86
C GLN A 222 -5.24 8.90 17.36
N PRO A 223 -6.24 8.16 16.83
CA PRO A 223 -6.01 6.89 16.15
C PRO A 223 -5.05 7.02 14.96
N VAL A 224 -5.20 8.06 14.12
CA VAL A 224 -4.34 8.26 12.94
C VAL A 224 -2.88 8.45 13.34
N LEU A 225 -2.59 9.22 14.39
CA LEU A 225 -1.24 9.39 14.93
C LEU A 225 -0.67 8.11 15.53
N LEU A 226 -1.49 7.32 16.24
CA LEU A 226 -1.05 6.02 16.74
C LEU A 226 -0.62 5.11 15.58
N ILE A 227 -1.42 5.06 14.53
CA ILE A 227 -1.14 4.26 13.32
C ILE A 227 0.11 4.77 12.63
N LEU A 228 0.23 6.09 12.46
CA LEU A 228 1.41 6.71 11.86
C LEU A 228 2.66 6.29 12.62
N ALA A 229 2.67 6.43 13.94
CA ALA A 229 3.81 6.07 14.78
C ALA A 229 4.15 4.58 14.72
N PHE A 230 3.14 3.73 14.68
CA PHE A 230 3.32 2.29 14.52
C PHE A 230 3.87 1.91 13.13
N MET A 231 3.48 2.63 12.07
CA MET A 231 4.01 2.44 10.72
C MET A 231 5.41 3.03 10.54
N MET A 232 5.86 3.92 11.44
CA MET A 232 7.16 4.59 11.42
C MET A 232 8.32 3.78 12.03
N VAL A 233 8.15 2.47 12.22
CA VAL A 233 9.22 1.59 12.71
C VAL A 233 10.41 1.63 11.74
N PRO A 234 11.66 1.86 12.22
CA PRO A 234 12.84 1.91 11.37
C PRO A 234 13.04 0.60 10.60
N SER A 235 12.99 0.67 9.27
CA SER A 235 12.98 -0.53 8.41
C SER A 235 14.39 -1.07 8.14
N SER A 236 14.55 -2.39 8.22
CA SER A 236 15.76 -3.14 7.83
C SER A 236 15.71 -3.69 6.39
N SER A 237 14.64 -3.40 5.62
CA SER A 237 14.35 -4.08 4.35
C SER A 237 15.52 -4.05 3.36
N SER A 238 16.13 -2.87 3.13
CA SER A 238 17.22 -2.72 2.17
C SER A 238 18.50 -3.46 2.60
N ILE A 239 18.90 -3.39 3.87
CA ILE A 239 20.10 -4.11 4.34
C ILE A 239 19.87 -5.62 4.41
N MET A 240 18.67 -6.06 4.77
CA MET A 240 18.31 -7.49 4.79
C MET A 240 18.29 -8.09 3.39
N PHE A 241 17.87 -7.33 2.36
CA PHE A 241 17.99 -7.77 0.97
C PHE A 241 19.45 -8.08 0.58
N TYR A 242 20.40 -7.24 0.99
CA TYR A 242 21.83 -7.49 0.78
C TYR A 242 22.32 -8.66 1.61
N PHE A 243 21.91 -8.76 2.88
CA PHE A 243 22.27 -9.90 3.72
C PHE A 243 21.81 -11.24 3.11
N TYR A 244 20.57 -11.31 2.62
CA TYR A 244 20.02 -12.50 1.96
C TYR A 244 20.79 -12.89 0.69
N THR A 245 21.27 -11.92 -0.07
CA THR A 245 21.91 -12.16 -1.37
C THR A 245 23.43 -12.34 -1.28
N GLU A 246 24.11 -11.56 -0.43
CA GLU A 246 25.57 -11.57 -0.27
C GLU A 246 26.07 -12.54 0.80
N VAL A 247 25.32 -12.73 1.91
CA VAL A 247 25.76 -13.59 3.03
C VAL A 247 25.10 -14.96 2.95
N LEU A 248 23.79 -15.01 2.69
CA LEU A 248 23.05 -16.28 2.60
C LEU A 248 23.02 -16.86 1.17
N HIS A 249 23.49 -16.10 0.19
CA HIS A 249 23.56 -16.49 -1.23
C HIS A 249 22.21 -17.00 -1.78
N PHE A 250 21.11 -16.36 -1.36
CA PHE A 250 19.78 -16.68 -1.88
C PHE A 250 19.63 -16.24 -3.32
N THR A 251 19.11 -17.16 -4.14
CA THR A 251 18.80 -16.88 -5.55
C THR A 251 17.57 -15.98 -5.67
N PRO A 252 17.40 -15.24 -6.79
CA PRO A 252 16.19 -14.46 -7.05
C PRO A 252 14.91 -15.29 -6.92
N ARG A 253 14.95 -16.55 -7.34
CA ARG A 253 13.84 -17.50 -7.18
C ARG A 253 13.45 -17.68 -5.71
N PHE A 254 14.42 -17.88 -4.84
CA PHE A 254 14.15 -18.05 -3.40
C PHE A 254 13.64 -16.75 -2.76
N MET A 255 14.15 -15.60 -3.19
CA MET A 255 13.63 -14.29 -2.77
C MET A 255 12.15 -14.09 -3.16
N GLY A 256 11.76 -14.58 -4.35
CA GLY A 256 10.36 -14.65 -4.76
C GLY A 256 9.53 -15.59 -3.85
N TYR A 257 10.08 -16.75 -3.48
CA TYR A 257 9.41 -17.67 -2.56
C TYR A 257 9.18 -17.07 -1.18
N LEU A 258 10.12 -16.31 -0.63
CA LEU A 258 9.93 -15.59 0.63
C LEU A 258 8.71 -14.66 0.55
N LYS A 259 8.61 -13.85 -0.52
CA LYS A 259 7.44 -12.97 -0.74
C LYS A 259 6.14 -13.74 -0.88
N PHE A 260 6.13 -14.82 -1.66
CA PHE A 260 4.94 -15.65 -1.86
C PHE A 260 4.45 -16.27 -0.55
N ILE A 261 5.38 -16.77 0.26
CA ILE A 261 5.10 -17.37 1.57
C ILE A 261 4.61 -16.33 2.58
N SER A 262 5.15 -15.10 2.55
CA SER A 262 4.58 -13.99 3.32
C SER A 262 3.13 -13.73 2.92
N CYS A 263 2.77 -13.73 1.62
CA CYS A 263 1.37 -13.58 1.22
C CYS A 263 0.45 -14.67 1.80
N LEU A 264 0.92 -15.90 1.97
CA LEU A 264 0.16 -16.95 2.67
C LEU A 264 -0.05 -16.59 4.15
N GLY A 265 0.96 -16.02 4.81
CA GLY A 265 0.85 -15.48 6.16
C GLY A 265 -0.25 -14.42 6.28
N THR A 266 -0.32 -13.46 5.34
CA THR A 266 -1.41 -12.47 5.28
C THR A 266 -2.79 -13.13 5.15
N LEU A 267 -2.94 -14.12 4.27
CA LEU A 267 -4.23 -14.82 4.11
C LEU A 267 -4.64 -15.57 5.38
N LEU A 268 -3.70 -16.26 6.03
CA LEU A 268 -3.95 -16.95 7.30
C LEU A 268 -4.38 -15.97 8.40
N ALA A 269 -3.75 -14.80 8.47
CA ALA A 269 -4.09 -13.76 9.44
C ALA A 269 -5.53 -13.24 9.23
N ILE A 270 -5.90 -12.96 7.97
CA ILE A 270 -7.25 -12.52 7.62
C ILE A 270 -8.29 -13.59 8.02
N LEU A 271 -8.02 -14.87 7.73
CA LEU A 271 -8.92 -15.97 8.08
C LEU A 271 -9.07 -16.12 9.60
N LEU A 272 -7.97 -16.06 10.36
CA LEU A 272 -8.02 -16.11 11.82
C LEU A 272 -8.82 -14.93 12.38
N TYR A 273 -8.53 -13.72 11.91
CA TYR A 273 -9.20 -12.52 12.38
C TYR A 273 -10.71 -12.59 12.14
N ARG A 274 -11.12 -12.92 10.91
CA ARG A 274 -12.53 -13.01 10.51
C ARG A 274 -13.30 -14.06 11.31
N ASN A 275 -12.70 -15.22 11.57
CA ASN A 275 -13.41 -16.35 12.18
C ASN A 275 -13.40 -16.28 13.71
N TYR A 276 -12.36 -15.72 14.33
CA TYR A 276 -12.16 -15.82 15.78
C TYR A 276 -11.92 -14.49 16.51
N LEU A 277 -11.35 -13.47 15.86
CA LEU A 277 -10.92 -12.24 16.56
C LEU A 277 -11.83 -11.03 16.29
N LYS A 278 -12.73 -11.10 15.30
CA LYS A 278 -13.61 -9.98 14.91
C LYS A 278 -14.48 -9.40 16.04
N ASP A 279 -14.80 -10.22 17.05
CA ASP A 279 -15.66 -9.84 18.19
C ASP A 279 -14.84 -9.48 19.45
N VAL A 280 -13.52 -9.61 19.39
CA VAL A 280 -12.62 -9.26 20.49
C VAL A 280 -12.39 -7.74 20.49
N ALA A 281 -12.24 -7.15 21.68
CA ALA A 281 -11.96 -5.72 21.81
C ALA A 281 -10.64 -5.33 21.09
N PHE A 282 -10.68 -4.24 20.33
CA PHE A 282 -9.56 -3.73 19.54
C PHE A 282 -8.27 -3.64 20.35
N LYS A 283 -8.31 -3.02 21.53
CA LYS A 283 -7.14 -2.85 22.41
C LYS A 283 -6.45 -4.16 22.76
N ASN A 284 -7.23 -5.20 23.05
CA ASN A 284 -6.69 -6.50 23.45
C ASN A 284 -5.95 -7.17 22.29
N ILE A 285 -6.53 -7.11 21.09
CA ILE A 285 -5.90 -7.65 19.88
C ILE A 285 -4.60 -6.89 19.62
N PHE A 286 -4.68 -5.56 19.53
CA PHE A 286 -3.54 -4.71 19.18
C PHE A 286 -2.37 -4.84 20.16
N ILE A 287 -2.62 -4.83 21.47
CA ILE A 287 -1.56 -5.00 22.49
C ILE A 287 -0.92 -6.39 22.35
N THR A 288 -1.74 -7.44 22.27
CA THR A 288 -1.25 -8.82 22.22
C THR A 288 -0.44 -9.08 20.96
N THR A 289 -0.93 -8.65 19.80
CA THR A 289 -0.24 -8.83 18.51
C THR A 289 1.01 -7.96 18.42
N THR A 290 1.01 -6.74 18.97
CA THR A 290 2.22 -5.89 19.01
C THR A 290 3.31 -6.49 19.88
N VAL A 291 2.98 -7.00 21.08
CA VAL A 291 3.95 -7.67 21.95
C VAL A 291 4.46 -8.95 21.28
N ALA A 292 3.59 -9.74 20.66
CA ALA A 292 4.00 -10.92 19.91
C ALA A 292 4.92 -10.54 18.73
N PHE A 293 4.58 -9.48 17.99
CA PHE A 293 5.38 -8.99 16.85
C PHE A 293 6.76 -8.53 17.30
N PHE A 294 6.88 -7.87 18.46
CA PHE A 294 8.17 -7.51 19.05
C PHE A 294 9.08 -8.72 19.26
N PHE A 295 8.58 -9.78 19.90
CA PHE A 295 9.37 -10.99 20.14
C PHE A 295 9.71 -11.74 18.86
N CYS A 296 8.77 -11.81 17.91
CA CYS A 296 9.06 -12.40 16.60
C CYS A 296 10.06 -11.53 15.83
N TYR A 297 10.01 -10.21 15.89
CA TYR A 297 10.98 -9.37 15.19
C TYR A 297 12.40 -9.58 15.71
N LEU A 298 12.56 -9.83 17.02
CA LEU A 298 13.83 -10.20 17.63
C LEU A 298 14.41 -11.53 17.12
N THR A 299 13.63 -12.44 16.53
CA THR A 299 14.18 -13.68 15.94
C THR A 299 15.10 -13.41 14.76
N THR A 300 15.01 -12.22 14.15
CA THR A 300 15.95 -11.76 13.12
C THR A 300 17.40 -11.63 13.65
N ILE A 301 17.59 -11.38 14.97
CA ILE A 301 18.92 -11.26 15.59
C ILE A 301 19.72 -12.57 15.45
N PRO A 302 19.21 -13.74 15.91
CA PRO A 302 19.86 -15.02 15.67
C PRO A 302 20.28 -15.29 14.23
N LEU A 303 19.52 -14.81 13.23
CA LEU A 303 19.85 -14.98 11.83
C LEU A 303 21.05 -14.10 11.42
N VAL A 304 21.02 -12.81 11.74
CA VAL A 304 22.09 -11.88 11.33
C VAL A 304 23.41 -12.14 12.07
N THR A 305 23.36 -12.69 13.29
CA THR A 305 24.54 -13.12 14.04
C THR A 305 24.99 -14.53 13.70
N ARG A 306 24.33 -15.20 12.73
CA ARG A 306 24.58 -16.60 12.33
C ARG A 306 24.47 -17.61 13.49
N MET A 307 23.68 -17.29 14.52
CA MET A 307 23.42 -18.19 15.64
C MET A 307 22.47 -19.34 15.23
N ASN A 308 21.60 -19.11 14.25
CA ASN A 308 20.76 -20.15 13.67
C ASN A 308 21.59 -21.36 13.16
N VAL A 309 22.74 -21.11 12.52
CA VAL A 309 23.65 -22.16 12.05
C VAL A 309 24.27 -22.94 13.23
N LYS A 310 24.61 -22.24 14.33
CA LYS A 310 25.11 -22.89 15.56
C LYS A 310 24.06 -23.79 16.20
N TRP A 311 22.78 -23.46 16.05
CA TRP A 311 21.66 -24.29 16.47
C TRP A 311 21.34 -25.43 15.50
N GLY A 312 22.06 -25.53 14.37
CA GLY A 312 21.82 -26.53 13.34
C GLY A 312 20.60 -26.24 12.46
N ILE A 313 20.07 -25.01 12.47
CA ILE A 313 18.93 -24.60 11.66
C ILE A 313 19.42 -24.01 10.35
N ASP A 314 19.03 -24.64 9.24
CA ASP A 314 19.32 -24.16 7.88
C ASP A 314 18.72 -22.78 7.60
N ASP A 315 19.48 -21.96 6.86
CA ASP A 315 19.14 -20.57 6.55
C ASP A 315 17.82 -20.43 5.80
N ARG A 316 17.53 -21.36 4.87
CA ARG A 316 16.31 -21.30 4.07
C ARG A 316 15.10 -21.59 4.94
N PHE A 317 15.15 -22.66 5.73
CA PHE A 317 14.05 -23.00 6.62
C PHE A 317 13.78 -21.92 7.66
N PHE A 318 14.84 -21.33 8.23
CA PHE A 318 14.71 -20.21 9.14
C PHE A 318 13.99 -19.03 8.48
N CYS A 319 14.49 -18.57 7.34
CA CYS A 319 13.94 -17.39 6.64
C CYS A 319 12.50 -17.62 6.16
N LEU A 320 12.15 -18.84 5.72
CA LEU A 320 10.77 -19.16 5.32
C LEU A 320 9.82 -19.08 6.52
N GLY A 321 10.20 -19.67 7.66
CA GLY A 321 9.39 -19.63 8.88
C GLY A 321 9.23 -18.21 9.41
N ASP A 322 10.34 -17.48 9.52
CA ASP A 322 10.37 -16.08 9.95
C ASP A 322 9.49 -15.19 9.06
N SER A 323 9.56 -15.36 7.73
CA SER A 323 8.75 -14.61 6.76
C SER A 323 7.24 -14.84 6.90
N VAL A 324 6.79 -16.06 7.21
CA VAL A 324 5.37 -16.34 7.47
C VAL A 324 4.94 -15.71 8.79
N ILE A 325 5.69 -15.95 9.85
CA ILE A 325 5.32 -15.57 11.22
C ILE A 325 5.25 -14.04 11.34
N LEU A 326 6.29 -13.35 10.85
CA LEU A 326 6.32 -11.88 10.87
C LEU A 326 5.18 -11.30 10.03
N GLN A 327 4.93 -11.81 8.83
CA GLN A 327 3.84 -11.30 8.00
C GLN A 327 2.47 -11.58 8.63
N PHE A 328 2.26 -12.78 9.19
CA PHE A 328 1.02 -13.17 9.82
C PHE A 328 0.68 -12.28 11.04
N ILE A 329 1.63 -12.09 11.95
CA ILE A 329 1.40 -11.28 13.15
C ILE A 329 1.29 -9.80 12.77
N GLY A 330 2.13 -9.32 11.84
CA GLY A 330 2.06 -7.95 11.33
C GLY A 330 0.69 -7.63 10.72
N GLU A 331 0.13 -8.55 9.94
CA GLU A 331 -1.20 -8.41 9.35
C GLU A 331 -2.31 -8.43 10.43
N LEU A 332 -2.23 -9.33 11.42
CA LEU A 332 -3.15 -9.34 12.56
C LEU A 332 -3.11 -8.05 13.40
N ASN A 333 -1.98 -7.34 13.37
CA ASN A 333 -1.84 -6.05 14.03
C ASN A 333 -2.50 -4.93 13.22
N LEU A 334 -2.41 -5.00 11.89
CA LEU A 334 -2.96 -4.01 10.97
C LEU A 334 -4.49 -4.11 10.77
N LEU A 335 -5.05 -5.32 10.68
CA LEU A 335 -6.49 -5.50 10.37
C LEU A 335 -7.45 -4.82 11.37
N PRO A 336 -7.25 -4.91 12.71
CA PRO A 336 -8.12 -4.25 13.67
C PRO A 336 -8.11 -2.72 13.51
N ILE A 337 -6.96 -2.15 13.14
CA ILE A 337 -6.83 -0.71 12.86
C ILE A 337 -7.73 -0.33 11.69
N LEU A 338 -7.66 -1.06 10.59
CA LEU A 338 -8.46 -0.79 9.38
C LEU A 338 -9.96 -0.88 9.71
N VAL A 339 -10.37 -1.91 10.46
CA VAL A 339 -11.76 -2.09 10.88
C VAL A 339 -12.22 -0.99 11.83
N TYR A 340 -11.37 -0.60 12.80
CA TYR A 340 -11.67 0.46 13.73
C TYR A 340 -11.82 1.81 13.02
N ALA A 341 -10.94 2.13 12.08
CA ALA A 341 -11.03 3.32 11.25
C ALA A 341 -12.35 3.37 10.49
N CYS A 342 -12.75 2.27 9.84
CA CYS A 342 -14.04 2.18 9.15
C CYS A 342 -15.24 2.38 10.09
N LYS A 343 -15.15 1.91 11.34
CA LYS A 343 -16.23 2.08 12.33
C LYS A 343 -16.36 3.51 12.85
N ILE A 344 -15.28 4.30 12.89
CA ILE A 344 -15.32 5.71 13.34
C ILE A 344 -15.76 6.66 12.21
N CYS A 345 -15.67 6.23 10.96
CA CYS A 345 -16.08 7.05 9.82
C CYS A 345 -17.52 7.54 9.98
N PRO A 346 -17.77 8.85 9.91
CA PRO A 346 -19.13 9.37 9.78
C PRO A 346 -19.76 8.84 8.50
N LYS A 347 -21.08 8.64 8.54
CA LYS A 347 -21.85 8.31 7.34
C LYS A 347 -21.61 9.41 6.30
N ASN A 348 -21.50 9.01 5.03
CA ASN A 348 -21.28 9.86 3.85
C ASN A 348 -19.83 10.31 3.55
N ILE A 349 -18.82 10.03 4.39
CA ILE A 349 -17.39 10.34 4.10
C ILE A 349 -16.41 9.16 4.28
N GLU A 350 -16.92 7.93 4.33
CA GLU A 350 -16.15 6.70 4.56
C GLU A 350 -14.99 6.52 3.56
N ALA A 351 -15.21 6.84 2.29
CA ALA A 351 -14.20 6.71 1.23
C ALA A 351 -13.01 7.67 1.44
N THR A 352 -13.29 8.92 1.81
CA THR A 352 -12.26 9.93 2.11
C THR A 352 -11.45 9.53 3.34
N MET A 353 -12.12 9.01 4.37
CA MET A 353 -11.47 8.49 5.57
C MET A 353 -10.57 7.28 5.28
N TYR A 354 -11.05 6.33 4.48
CA TYR A 354 -10.25 5.19 4.06
C TYR A 354 -9.02 5.62 3.26
N ALA A 355 -9.19 6.52 2.28
CA ALA A 355 -8.09 7.06 1.49
C ALA A 355 -7.05 7.78 2.37
N MET A 356 -7.51 8.53 3.37
CA MET A 356 -6.66 9.21 4.35
C MET A 356 -5.88 8.23 5.23
N LEU A 357 -6.53 7.19 5.72
CA LEU A 357 -5.89 6.15 6.52
C LEU A 357 -4.76 5.46 5.72
N MET A 358 -5.05 5.09 4.47
CA MET A 358 -4.08 4.49 3.57
C MET A 358 -2.91 5.44 3.27
N ALA A 359 -3.18 6.73 3.06
CA ALA A 359 -2.15 7.74 2.87
C ALA A 359 -1.26 7.90 4.12
N THR A 360 -1.85 7.86 5.32
CA THR A 360 -1.13 7.90 6.59
C THR A 360 -0.22 6.68 6.76
N MET A 361 -0.71 5.48 6.41
CA MET A 361 0.10 4.27 6.46
C MET A 361 1.29 4.34 5.48
N ASN A 362 1.05 4.83 4.26
CA ASN A 362 2.13 5.05 3.28
C ASN A 362 3.15 6.07 3.78
N LEU A 363 2.70 7.16 4.43
CA LEU A 363 3.58 8.14 5.07
C LEU A 363 4.43 7.49 6.17
N GLY A 364 3.80 6.71 7.05
CA GLY A 364 4.49 6.05 8.15
C GLY A 364 5.55 5.08 7.67
N THR A 365 5.20 4.19 6.73
CA THR A 365 6.14 3.24 6.12
C THR A 365 7.28 3.92 5.36
N PHE A 366 7.00 5.01 4.64
CA PHE A 366 8.03 5.84 4.02
C PHE A 366 8.98 6.43 5.06
N ALA A 367 8.43 7.08 6.09
CA ALA A 367 9.21 7.71 7.15
C ALA A 367 10.04 6.68 7.94
N GLY A 368 9.46 5.54 8.30
CA GLY A 368 10.17 4.41 8.93
C GLY A 368 11.28 3.86 8.04
N GLY A 369 11.06 3.79 6.72
CA GLY A 369 12.10 3.48 5.75
C GLY A 369 13.25 4.49 5.76
N GLN A 370 12.96 5.80 5.69
CA GLN A 370 13.99 6.84 5.66
C GLN A 370 14.76 6.94 6.99
N ILE A 371 14.05 6.86 8.12
CA ILE A 371 14.66 6.83 9.47
C ILE A 371 15.57 5.60 9.59
N GLY A 372 15.11 4.43 9.14
CA GLY A 372 15.92 3.20 9.11
C GLY A 372 17.20 3.38 8.29
N ASN A 373 17.10 3.90 7.07
CA ASN A 373 18.26 4.14 6.20
C ASN A 373 19.25 5.15 6.79
N LEU A 374 18.74 6.20 7.46
CA LEU A 374 19.57 7.19 8.14
C LEU A 374 20.35 6.55 9.29
N ILE A 375 19.68 5.79 10.16
CA ILE A 375 20.35 5.11 11.29
C ILE A 375 21.37 4.10 10.77
N LEU A 376 21.06 3.33 9.72
CA LEU A 376 22.01 2.39 9.10
C LEU A 376 23.28 3.11 8.61
N TYR A 377 23.10 4.27 7.96
CA TYR A 377 24.22 5.09 7.48
C TYR A 377 25.08 5.61 8.65
N GLU A 378 24.46 6.20 9.68
CA GLU A 378 25.16 6.73 10.87
C GLU A 378 25.90 5.63 11.65
N MET A 379 25.33 4.43 11.73
CA MET A 379 25.97 3.30 12.41
C MET A 379 27.13 2.68 11.59
N GLY A 380 27.27 3.07 10.32
CA GLY A 380 28.25 2.53 9.38
C GLY A 380 27.89 1.15 8.84
N ILE A 381 26.63 0.70 9.00
CA ILE A 381 26.16 -0.61 8.55
C ILE A 381 25.98 -0.58 7.02
N ASN A 382 26.62 -1.51 6.32
CA ASN A 382 26.58 -1.56 4.86
C ASN A 382 26.79 -2.99 4.35
N GLN A 383 26.85 -3.16 3.03
CA GLN A 383 26.99 -4.49 2.40
C GLN A 383 28.30 -5.23 2.71
N GLN A 384 29.32 -4.53 3.23
CA GLN A 384 30.61 -5.10 3.63
C GLN A 384 30.71 -5.34 5.14
N ASP A 385 29.97 -4.57 5.95
CA ASP A 385 30.00 -4.67 7.41
C ASP A 385 28.59 -4.74 8.02
N TYR A 386 28.24 -5.94 8.48
CA TYR A 386 26.99 -6.27 9.17
C TYR A 386 27.14 -6.33 10.70
N SER A 387 28.32 -6.01 11.25
CA SER A 387 28.68 -6.28 12.64
C SER A 387 27.72 -5.64 13.64
N LYS A 388 27.14 -4.48 13.33
CA LYS A 388 26.19 -3.76 14.20
C LYS A 388 24.73 -3.96 13.81
N LEU A 389 24.42 -4.82 12.83
CA LEU A 389 23.05 -5.03 12.34
C LEU A 389 22.12 -5.54 13.44
N TYR A 390 22.60 -6.38 14.35
CA TYR A 390 21.81 -6.84 15.49
C TYR A 390 21.40 -5.70 16.44
N ILE A 391 22.24 -4.66 16.60
CA ILE A 391 21.93 -3.48 17.41
C ILE A 391 20.83 -2.67 16.72
N PHE A 392 20.92 -2.51 15.40
CA PHE A 392 19.88 -1.85 14.61
C PHE A 392 18.53 -2.58 14.75
N ILE A 393 18.51 -3.92 14.61
CA ILE A 393 17.29 -4.71 14.76
C ILE A 393 16.72 -4.58 16.18
N ALA A 394 17.57 -4.64 17.21
CA ALA A 394 17.14 -4.43 18.59
C ALA A 394 16.53 -3.03 18.77
N LEU A 395 17.15 -1.98 18.22
CA LEU A 395 16.62 -0.62 18.24
C LEU A 395 15.26 -0.54 17.52
N SER A 396 15.15 -1.06 16.29
CA SER A 396 13.89 -1.12 15.54
C SER A 396 12.80 -1.85 16.30
N SER A 397 13.14 -2.92 17.03
CA SER A 397 12.16 -3.64 17.86
C SER A 397 11.59 -2.77 18.98
N LEU A 398 12.39 -1.87 19.58
CA LEU A 398 11.88 -0.94 20.60
C LEU A 398 10.88 0.07 20.01
N PHE A 399 11.04 0.47 18.75
CA PHE A 399 10.07 1.31 18.05
C PHE A 399 8.72 0.62 17.83
N ILE A 400 8.67 -0.72 17.80
CA ILE A 400 7.41 -1.47 17.66
C ILE A 400 6.53 -1.29 18.90
N ILE A 401 7.14 -1.31 20.09
CA ILE A 401 6.41 -1.22 21.37
C ILE A 401 6.19 0.24 21.82
N LEU A 402 6.98 1.18 21.29
CA LEU A 402 6.90 2.61 21.63
C LEU A 402 5.48 3.20 21.54
N PRO A 403 4.61 2.85 20.56
CA PRO A 403 3.27 3.41 20.47
C PRO A 403 2.27 2.81 21.46
N LEU A 404 2.58 1.70 22.14
CA LEU A 404 1.64 1.01 23.05
C LEU A 404 1.05 1.91 24.16
N PRO A 405 1.82 2.80 24.84
CA PRO A 405 1.26 3.69 25.85
C PRO A 405 0.19 4.66 25.30
N TRP A 406 0.24 4.99 24.01
CA TRP A 406 -0.74 5.87 23.37
C TRP A 406 -2.08 5.18 23.09
N ILE A 407 -2.17 3.86 23.23
CA ILE A 407 -3.44 3.14 23.07
C ILE A 407 -4.49 3.55 24.10
N HIS A 408 -4.07 4.06 25.26
CA HIS A 408 -4.97 4.54 26.30
C HIS A 408 -5.77 5.78 25.87
N LEU A 409 -5.28 6.51 24.85
CA LEU A 409 -5.96 7.68 24.29
C LEU A 409 -7.16 7.28 23.41
N ILE A 410 -7.22 6.03 22.93
CA ILE A 410 -8.32 5.53 22.12
C ILE A 410 -9.47 5.08 23.02
N ASN A 411 -10.69 5.56 22.81
CA ASN A 411 -11.86 5.19 23.62
C ASN A 411 -12.79 4.26 22.85
N ASP A 412 -12.74 2.96 23.16
CA ASP A 412 -13.49 1.90 22.44
C ASP A 412 -15.02 1.95 22.67
N LYS A 413 -15.51 2.73 23.65
CA LYS A 413 -16.91 2.71 24.10
C LYS A 413 -17.84 3.72 23.39
N VAL A 414 -17.33 4.47 22.43
CA VAL A 414 -18.05 5.59 21.81
C VAL A 414 -18.46 5.19 20.40
N MET A 415 -19.59 4.48 20.21
CA MET A 415 -19.94 4.00 18.87
C MET A 415 -21.39 4.13 18.38
N PRO A 416 -22.44 4.44 19.18
CA PRO A 416 -23.75 4.74 18.55
C PRO A 416 -24.19 6.22 18.63
N GLN A 417 -24.22 6.82 19.83
CA GLN A 417 -25.01 8.06 20.04
C GLN A 417 -24.36 9.34 19.52
N GLU A 418 -23.04 9.41 19.47
CA GLU A 418 -22.33 10.60 18.93
C GLU A 418 -22.14 10.55 17.42
N GLN A 419 -22.27 9.37 16.79
CA GLN A 419 -22.27 9.24 15.33
C GLN A 419 -23.51 9.91 14.74
N GLU A 420 -24.68 9.75 15.35
CA GLU A 420 -25.90 10.46 14.95
C GLU A 420 -25.75 11.98 15.10
N GLN A 421 -25.09 12.46 16.16
CA GLN A 421 -24.85 13.90 16.38
C GLN A 421 -23.84 14.50 15.38
N GLN A 422 -22.79 13.75 15.02
CA GLN A 422 -21.82 14.20 14.01
C GLN A 422 -22.37 14.11 12.59
N SER A 423 -23.19 13.10 12.28
CA SER A 423 -23.93 13.00 11.02
C SER A 423 -24.86 14.20 10.87
N ALA A 424 -25.63 14.52 11.91
CA ALA A 424 -26.53 15.66 11.94
C ALA A 424 -25.79 17.01 11.79
N GLN A 425 -24.59 17.16 12.36
CA GLN A 425 -23.77 18.37 12.16
C GLN A 425 -23.24 18.50 10.73
N ILE A 426 -22.90 17.41 10.06
CA ILE A 426 -22.42 17.42 8.67
C ILE A 426 -23.60 17.70 7.72
N GLU A 427 -24.74 17.05 7.94
CA GLU A 427 -25.98 17.32 7.20
C GLU A 427 -26.42 18.78 7.35
N ASP A 428 -26.35 19.36 8.55
CA ASP A 428 -26.70 20.76 8.81
C ASP A 428 -25.71 21.76 8.15
N ILE A 429 -24.46 21.34 7.91
CA ILE A 429 -23.48 22.13 7.12
C ILE A 429 -23.79 22.02 5.62
N GLU A 430 -24.08 20.82 5.11
CA GLU A 430 -24.44 20.62 3.70
C GLU A 430 -25.77 21.30 3.34
N GLU A 431 -26.74 21.29 4.25
CA GLU A 431 -28.03 21.94 4.08
C GLU A 431 -27.88 23.47 4.09
N LYS A 432 -27.06 24.03 5.00
CA LYS A 432 -26.70 25.46 4.96
C LYS A 432 -25.97 25.85 3.68
N GLN A 433 -25.10 24.99 3.15
CA GLN A 433 -24.42 25.26 1.88
C GLN A 433 -25.38 25.21 0.69
N LYS A 434 -26.34 24.28 0.67
CA LYS A 434 -27.42 24.26 -0.35
C LYS A 434 -28.30 25.50 -0.29
N LEU A 435 -28.72 25.91 0.91
CA LEU A 435 -29.55 27.11 1.09
C LEU A 435 -28.83 28.40 0.66
N ILE A 436 -27.51 28.48 0.85
CA ILE A 436 -26.70 29.61 0.35
C ILE A 436 -26.62 29.57 -1.18
N ALA A 437 -26.41 28.40 -1.78
CA ALA A 437 -26.34 28.24 -3.23
C ALA A 437 -27.70 28.44 -3.95
N GLU A 438 -28.82 28.29 -3.26
CA GLU A 438 -30.17 28.59 -3.77
C GLU A 438 -30.56 30.07 -3.59
N ALA A 439 -29.83 30.82 -2.76
CA ALA A 439 -30.06 32.24 -2.50
C ALA A 439 -29.18 33.19 -3.36
N GLU A 440 -28.16 32.66 -4.03
CA GLU A 440 -27.35 33.31 -5.08
C GLU A 440 -27.92 33.03 -6.47
#